data_AF-L9MDL9-F1
#
_entry.id   AF-L9MDL9-F1
#
_cell.length_a   1.000
_cell.length_b   1.000
_cell.length_c   1.000
_cell.angle_alpha   90.00
_cell.angle_beta   90.00
_cell.angle_gamma   90.00
#
_symmetry.space_group_name_H-M   'P 1'
#
loop_
_entity.id
_entity.type
_entity.pdbx_description
1 polymer ?
#
loop_
_entity_poly.entity_id
_entity_poly.type
_entity_poly.pdbx_seq_one_letter_code
_entity_poly.pdbx_strand_id
1 'polypeptide(L)'
;MDFKTLKLELAYVDKLVTDFDRIAPSSNLANTPIRADLAGLLLVAICAIYENLVKQIMIEHADSVHTDFSHFIEKNYKKLNSKIQRKDLCNYLKLFSPSKELVFTQEMQRYQKMMNGRHPNEKYSQLLEWRHAYAHSKNHVTTIEEAYKHHRIGKLVIYAFNKAISR
;
A
#
# COMPACT_ATOMS: atom_id res chain seq x y z
N MET A 1 4.00 -11.46 -8.90
CA MET A 1 3.56 -10.36 -9.77
C MET A 1 4.72 -9.73 -10.49
N ASP A 2 4.65 -9.64 -11.83
CA ASP A 2 5.65 -8.90 -12.59
C ASP A 2 5.60 -7.41 -12.25
N PHE A 3 6.74 -6.74 -12.37
CA PHE A 3 6.87 -5.35 -11.93
C PHE A 3 6.02 -4.37 -12.77
N LYS A 4 5.71 -4.68 -14.03
CA LYS A 4 4.92 -3.82 -14.90
C LYS A 4 3.46 -3.81 -14.44
N THR A 5 2.90 -4.98 -14.18
CA THR A 5 1.54 -5.13 -13.63
C THR A 5 1.41 -4.43 -12.29
N LEU A 6 2.38 -4.64 -11.38
CA LEU A 6 2.39 -3.97 -10.07
C LEU A 6 2.37 -2.44 -10.18
N LYS A 7 3.15 -1.88 -11.11
CA LYS A 7 3.22 -0.45 -11.35
C LYS A 7 1.88 0.10 -11.89
N LEU A 8 1.21 -0.65 -12.75
CA LEU A 8 -0.10 -0.27 -13.30
C LEU A 8 -1.18 -0.22 -12.23
N GLU A 9 -1.25 -1.26 -11.38
CA GLU A 9 -2.20 -1.31 -10.26
C GLU A 9 -2.00 -0.13 -9.29
N LEU A 10 -0.75 0.18 -8.94
CA LEU A 10 -0.44 1.32 -8.07
C LEU A 10 -0.67 2.69 -8.74
N ALA A 11 -0.66 2.77 -10.07
CA ALA A 11 -0.98 3.97 -10.83
C ALA A 11 -2.49 4.25 -10.90
N TYR A 12 -3.33 3.28 -10.54
CA TYR A 12 -4.78 3.51 -10.43
C TYR A 12 -5.11 4.62 -9.43
N VAL A 13 -4.32 4.77 -8.36
CA VAL A 13 -4.46 5.89 -7.41
C VAL A 13 -4.23 7.25 -8.09
N ASP A 14 -3.28 7.34 -9.02
CA ASP A 14 -2.99 8.58 -9.76
C ASP A 14 -4.22 9.00 -10.60
N LYS A 15 -4.91 8.01 -11.19
CA LYS A 15 -6.19 8.21 -11.88
C LYS A 15 -7.29 8.70 -10.93
N LEU A 16 -7.45 8.07 -9.76
CA LEU A 16 -8.46 8.48 -8.77
C LEU A 16 -8.27 9.93 -8.34
N VAL A 17 -7.03 10.36 -8.09
CA VAL A 17 -6.72 11.75 -7.73
C VAL A 17 -7.14 12.71 -8.84
N THR A 18 -6.82 12.37 -10.09
CA THR A 18 -7.21 13.18 -11.26
C THR A 18 -8.73 13.26 -11.41
N ASP A 19 -9.43 12.14 -11.22
CA ASP A 19 -10.89 12.09 -11.27
C ASP A 19 -11.52 12.93 -10.14
N PHE A 20 -10.96 12.89 -8.93
CA PHE A 20 -11.44 13.68 -7.80
C PHE A 20 -11.23 15.18 -8.01
N ASP A 21 -10.07 15.59 -8.55
CA ASP A 21 -9.81 17.00 -8.87
C ASP A 21 -10.70 17.50 -10.02
N ARG A 22 -11.09 16.62 -10.96
CA ARG A 22 -12.07 16.97 -12.00
C ARG A 22 -13.48 17.17 -11.42
N ILE A 23 -13.89 16.32 -10.49
CA ILE A 23 -15.23 16.37 -9.87
C ILE A 23 -15.36 17.55 -8.91
N ALA A 24 -14.34 17.76 -8.08
CA ALA A 24 -14.35 18.77 -7.03
C ALA A 24 -13.05 19.58 -7.05
N PRO A 25 -12.83 20.48 -8.03
CA PRO A 25 -11.57 21.23 -8.17
C PRO A 25 -11.16 21.95 -6.89
N SER A 26 -9.86 21.92 -6.57
CA SER A 26 -9.27 22.59 -5.39
C SER A 26 -9.33 24.12 -5.47
N SER A 27 -9.46 24.68 -6.67
CA SER A 27 -9.60 26.12 -6.89
C SER A 27 -10.95 26.68 -6.44
N ASN A 28 -11.97 25.84 -6.26
CA ASN A 28 -13.29 26.25 -5.79
C ASN A 28 -13.46 25.93 -4.31
N LEU A 29 -13.44 26.97 -3.47
CA LEU A 29 -13.56 26.85 -2.01
C LEU A 29 -14.88 26.21 -1.55
N ALA A 30 -15.96 26.31 -2.34
CA ALA A 30 -17.23 25.64 -2.03
C ALA A 30 -17.11 24.11 -2.02
N ASN A 31 -16.07 23.56 -2.66
CA ASN A 31 -15.81 22.12 -2.69
C ASN A 31 -15.11 21.59 -1.44
N THR A 32 -14.75 22.44 -0.46
CA THR A 32 -13.98 22.02 0.72
C THR A 32 -14.62 20.81 1.45
N PRO A 33 -15.94 20.79 1.74
CA PRO A 33 -16.55 19.65 2.42
C PRO A 33 -16.45 18.34 1.61
N ILE A 34 -16.84 18.38 0.33
CA ILE A 34 -16.80 17.19 -0.53
C ILE A 34 -15.36 16.70 -0.77
N ARG A 35 -14.37 17.60 -0.86
CA ARG A 35 -12.96 17.22 -0.96
C ARG A 35 -12.46 16.51 0.29
N ALA A 36 -12.96 16.88 1.47
CA ALA A 36 -12.62 16.21 2.72
C ALA A 36 -13.18 14.77 2.75
N ASP A 37 -14.40 14.55 2.25
CA ASP A 37 -14.97 13.20 2.07
C ASP A 37 -14.17 12.38 1.06
N LEU A 38 -13.85 12.96 -0.10
CA LEU A 38 -13.06 12.32 -1.14
C LEU A 38 -11.65 11.96 -0.67
N ALA A 39 -11.03 12.77 0.19
CA ALA A 39 -9.75 12.42 0.83
C ALA A 39 -9.86 11.16 1.69
N GLY A 40 -10.92 11.04 2.48
CA GLY A 40 -11.20 9.84 3.28
C GLY A 40 -11.43 8.60 2.41
N LEU A 41 -12.23 8.73 1.36
CA LEU A 41 -12.46 7.66 0.39
C LEU A 41 -11.16 7.25 -0.34
N LEU A 42 -10.30 8.22 -0.67
CA LEU A 42 -8.99 7.96 -1.28
C LEU A 42 -8.12 7.09 -0.36
N LEU A 43 -8.08 7.40 0.94
CA LEU A 43 -7.33 6.61 1.92
C LEU A 43 -7.82 5.16 1.99
N VAL A 44 -9.14 4.97 1.99
CA VAL A 44 -9.75 3.64 1.97
C VAL A 44 -9.33 2.89 0.70
N ALA A 45 -9.40 3.54 -0.46
CA ALA A 45 -9.00 2.96 -1.74
C ALA A 45 -7.50 2.59 -1.77
N ILE A 46 -6.61 3.50 -1.38
CA ILE A 46 -5.15 3.25 -1.31
C ILE A 46 -4.86 2.02 -0.45
N CYS A 47 -5.40 1.96 0.77
CA CYS A 47 -5.12 0.86 1.69
C CYS A 47 -5.68 -0.48 1.17
N ALA A 48 -6.85 -0.46 0.52
CA ALA A 48 -7.43 -1.65 -0.09
C ALA A 48 -6.59 -2.15 -1.27
N ILE A 49 -6.10 -1.25 -2.12
CA ILE A 49 -5.19 -1.59 -3.23
C ILE A 49 -3.91 -2.23 -2.69
N TYR A 50 -3.30 -1.64 -1.64
CA TYR A 50 -2.11 -2.21 -1.02
C TYR A 50 -2.36 -3.61 -0.45
N GLU A 51 -3.48 -3.80 0.25
CA GLU A 51 -3.86 -5.10 0.80
C GLU A 51 -4.02 -6.15 -0.30
N ASN A 52 -4.76 -5.83 -1.36
CA ASN A 52 -4.98 -6.73 -2.48
C ASN A 52 -3.67 -7.08 -3.20
N LEU A 53 -2.81 -6.09 -3.42
CA LEU A 53 -1.50 -6.32 -4.03
C LEU A 53 -0.63 -7.25 -3.19
N VAL A 54 -0.57 -7.03 -1.86
CA VAL A 54 0.19 -7.93 -0.98
C VAL A 54 -0.33 -9.36 -1.05
N LYS A 55 -1.66 -9.56 -1.03
CA LYS A 55 -2.28 -10.89 -1.20
C LYS A 55 -1.89 -11.52 -2.52
N GLN A 56 -2.10 -10.79 -3.61
CA GLN A 56 -1.88 -11.31 -4.95
C GLN A 56 -0.41 -11.65 -5.19
N ILE A 57 0.52 -10.80 -4.73
CA ILE A 57 1.95 -11.08 -4.77
C ILE A 57 2.29 -12.39 -4.04
N MET A 58 1.73 -12.61 -2.85
CA MET A 58 1.95 -13.83 -2.07
C MET A 58 1.37 -15.07 -2.74
N ILE A 59 0.14 -14.99 -3.23
CA ILE A 59 -0.56 -16.10 -3.90
C ILE A 59 0.17 -16.49 -5.17
N GLU A 60 0.51 -15.53 -6.04
CA GLU A 60 1.24 -15.81 -7.28
C GLU A 60 2.62 -16.41 -7.02
N HIS A 61 3.32 -15.96 -5.97
CA HIS A 61 4.60 -16.59 -5.61
C HIS A 61 4.40 -18.02 -5.06
N ALA A 62 3.42 -18.23 -4.19
CA ALA A 62 3.11 -19.54 -3.64
C ALA A 62 2.73 -20.53 -4.76
N ASP A 63 1.94 -20.09 -5.73
CA ASP A 63 1.53 -20.88 -6.89
C ASP A 63 2.72 -21.26 -7.78
N SER A 64 3.68 -20.33 -7.95
CA SER A 64 4.93 -20.63 -8.68
C SER A 64 5.82 -21.69 -8.01
N VAL A 65 5.62 -21.95 -6.71
CA VAL A 65 6.33 -22.98 -5.96
C VAL A 65 5.54 -24.29 -5.94
N HIS A 66 4.29 -24.26 -5.50
CA HIS A 66 3.40 -25.42 -5.46
C HIS A 66 1.93 -25.01 -5.24
N THR A 67 1.00 -25.61 -5.98
CA THR A 67 -0.43 -25.27 -5.91
C THR A 67 -1.05 -25.46 -4.51
N ASP A 68 -0.73 -26.54 -3.80
CA ASP A 68 -1.24 -26.74 -2.42
C ASP A 68 -0.75 -25.65 -1.45
N PHE A 69 0.45 -25.13 -1.66
CA PHE A 69 0.95 -24.03 -0.85
C PHE A 69 0.23 -22.72 -1.18
N SER A 70 -0.13 -22.50 -2.45
CA SER A 70 -1.02 -21.41 -2.86
C SER A 70 -2.37 -21.47 -2.13
N HIS A 71 -3.03 -22.63 -2.11
CA HIS A 71 -4.28 -22.83 -1.36
C HIS A 71 -4.13 -22.58 0.14
N PHE A 72 -3.01 -23.00 0.74
CA PHE A 72 -2.70 -22.72 2.15
C PHE A 72 -2.59 -21.21 2.40
N ILE A 73 -1.83 -20.49 1.57
CA ILE A 73 -1.66 -19.03 1.66
C ILE A 73 -3.00 -18.32 1.47
N GLU A 74 -3.76 -18.67 0.43
CA GLU A 74 -5.07 -18.08 0.16
C GLU A 74 -6.04 -18.28 1.33
N LYS A 75 -6.09 -19.49 1.91
CA LYS A 75 -6.97 -19.80 3.05
C LYS A 75 -6.57 -19.01 4.31
N ASN A 76 -5.28 -18.94 4.62
CA ASN A 76 -4.78 -18.26 5.82
C ASN A 76 -4.86 -16.73 5.71
N TYR A 77 -4.78 -16.20 4.50
CA TYR A 77 -4.77 -14.77 4.23
C TYR A 77 -6.02 -14.25 3.51
N LYS A 78 -7.08 -15.08 3.49
CA LYS A 78 -8.40 -14.75 2.94
C LYS A 78 -8.93 -13.41 3.46
N LYS A 79 -8.65 -13.12 4.74
CA LYS A 79 -8.95 -11.85 5.39
C LYS A 79 -7.68 -11.23 5.97
N LEU A 80 -6.73 -10.82 5.12
CA LEU A 80 -5.78 -9.80 5.59
C LEU A 80 -6.57 -8.60 6.06
N ASN A 81 -6.16 -8.05 7.19
CA ASN A 81 -6.75 -6.83 7.69
C ASN A 81 -6.08 -5.66 6.96
N SER A 82 -6.87 -4.66 6.57
CA SER A 82 -6.47 -3.35 6.02
C SER A 82 -5.51 -2.51 6.88
N LYS A 83 -4.86 -3.14 7.88
CA LYS A 83 -3.80 -2.63 8.74
C LYS A 83 -2.52 -3.44 8.58
N ILE A 84 -2.15 -3.83 7.34
CA ILE A 84 -0.91 -4.55 7.11
C ILE A 84 0.26 -3.61 7.43
N GLN A 85 0.88 -3.75 8.59
CA GLN A 85 2.05 -2.97 8.96
C GLN A 85 3.31 -3.61 8.35
N ARG A 86 4.42 -2.85 8.30
CA ARG A 86 5.72 -3.41 7.85
C ARG A 86 6.13 -4.68 8.60
N LYS A 87 5.85 -4.77 9.91
CA LYS A 87 6.15 -5.97 10.69
C LYS A 87 5.38 -7.20 10.17
N ASP A 88 4.15 -6.99 9.72
CA ASP A 88 3.31 -8.05 9.17
C ASP A 88 3.86 -8.52 7.83
N LEU A 89 4.33 -7.59 6.98
CA LEU A 89 5.06 -7.92 5.75
C LEU A 89 6.31 -8.74 6.01
N CYS A 90 7.11 -8.39 7.02
CA CYS A 90 8.27 -9.20 7.43
C CYS A 90 7.85 -10.62 7.87
N ASN A 91 6.78 -10.73 8.66
CA ASN A 91 6.26 -12.01 9.11
C ASN A 91 5.75 -12.86 7.94
N TYR A 92 5.09 -12.27 6.95
CA TYR A 92 4.65 -12.97 5.75
C TYR A 92 5.83 -13.49 4.95
N LEU A 93 6.88 -12.69 4.75
CA LEU A 93 8.09 -13.11 4.04
C LEU A 93 8.80 -14.29 4.73
N LYS A 94 8.83 -14.30 6.08
CA LYS A 94 9.43 -15.39 6.86
C LYS A 94 8.78 -16.75 6.61
N LEU A 95 7.50 -16.78 6.27
CA LEU A 95 6.80 -18.03 5.93
C LEU A 95 7.30 -18.66 4.63
N PHE A 96 7.76 -17.83 3.70
CA PHE A 96 8.35 -18.30 2.45
C PHE A 96 9.84 -18.61 2.61
N SER A 97 10.59 -17.72 3.26
CA SER A 97 11.98 -17.95 3.65
C SER A 97 12.51 -16.79 4.53
N PRO A 98 13.30 -17.07 5.58
CA PRO A 98 14.01 -16.02 6.32
C PRO A 98 14.89 -15.12 5.45
N SER A 99 15.44 -15.64 4.34
CA SER A 99 16.26 -14.83 3.41
C SER A 99 15.47 -13.72 2.75
N LYS A 100 14.16 -13.91 2.53
CA LYS A 100 13.29 -12.90 1.89
C LYS A 100 13.05 -11.69 2.80
N GLU A 101 12.94 -11.90 4.11
CA GLU A 101 12.89 -10.79 5.08
C GLU A 101 14.17 -9.94 5.01
N LEU A 102 15.33 -10.59 4.91
CA LEU A 102 16.60 -9.90 4.79
C LEU A 102 16.65 -9.04 3.53
N VAL A 103 16.23 -9.58 2.38
CA VAL A 103 16.14 -8.83 1.11
C VAL A 103 15.18 -7.64 1.25
N PHE A 104 14.03 -7.82 1.87
CA PHE A 104 13.08 -6.73 2.11
C PHE A 104 13.70 -5.62 2.98
N THR A 105 14.38 -5.99 4.05
CA THR A 105 15.06 -5.04 4.94
C THR A 105 16.15 -4.27 4.20
N GLN A 106 16.96 -4.94 3.38
CA GLN A 106 17.98 -4.32 2.54
C GLN A 106 17.38 -3.34 1.52
N GLU A 107 16.26 -3.70 0.88
CA GLU A 107 15.56 -2.81 -0.05
C GLU A 107 14.97 -1.59 0.64
N MET A 108 14.42 -1.75 1.85
CA MET A 108 13.92 -0.62 2.64
C MET A 108 15.06 0.34 3.05
N GLN A 109 16.22 -0.20 3.44
CA GLN A 109 17.42 0.60 3.71
C GLN A 109 17.94 1.31 2.45
N ARG A 110 17.88 0.66 1.29
CA ARG A 110 18.23 1.28 0.00
C ARG A 110 17.34 2.49 -0.29
N TYR A 111 16.02 2.34 -0.14
CA TYR A 111 15.10 3.47 -0.31
C TYR A 111 15.33 4.58 0.71
N GLN A 112 15.60 4.24 1.98
CA GLN A 112 15.94 5.23 3.00
C GLN A 112 17.17 6.07 2.61
N LYS A 113 18.23 5.44 2.09
CA LYS A 113 19.41 6.15 1.59
C LYS A 113 19.08 7.08 0.42
N MET A 114 18.28 6.60 -0.55
CA MET A 114 17.82 7.42 -1.68
C MET A 114 16.94 8.61 -1.26
N MET A 115 16.33 8.54 -0.07
CA MET A 115 15.43 9.56 0.47
C MET A 115 16.10 10.41 1.56
N ASN A 116 17.42 10.57 1.52
CA ASN A 116 18.19 11.39 2.46
C ASN A 116 17.93 11.00 3.93
N GLY A 117 17.86 9.68 4.20
CA GLY A 117 17.71 9.14 5.55
C GLY A 117 16.26 8.95 6.02
N ARG A 118 15.26 9.46 5.29
CA ARG A 118 13.84 9.29 5.66
C ARG A 118 13.32 7.92 5.24
N HIS A 119 12.67 7.21 6.16
CA HIS A 119 12.25 5.85 5.89
C HIS A 119 10.84 5.80 5.26
N PRO A 120 10.61 5.12 4.11
CA PRO A 120 9.30 5.11 3.44
C PRO A 120 8.15 4.58 4.31
N ASN A 121 8.49 3.72 5.29
CA ASN A 121 7.53 3.20 6.27
C ASN A 121 6.79 4.29 7.05
N GLU A 122 7.40 5.45 7.29
CA GLU A 122 6.72 6.55 7.99
C GLU A 122 5.47 6.97 7.24
N LYS A 123 5.60 7.17 5.92
CA LYS A 123 4.49 7.60 5.06
C LYS A 123 3.48 6.49 4.79
N TYR A 124 3.96 5.26 4.73
CA TYR A 124 3.11 4.08 4.65
C TYR A 124 2.24 3.89 5.91
N SER A 125 2.84 3.92 7.11
CA SER A 125 2.11 3.81 8.37
C SER A 125 1.09 4.93 8.56
N GLN A 126 1.45 6.16 8.19
CA GLN A 126 0.55 7.31 8.28
C GLN A 126 -0.73 7.10 7.46
N LEU A 127 -0.64 6.51 6.26
CA LEU A 127 -1.82 6.20 5.43
C LEU A 127 -2.76 5.23 6.15
N LEU A 128 -2.22 4.19 6.79
CA LEU A 128 -3.00 3.21 7.55
C LEU A 128 -3.67 3.85 8.77
N GLU A 129 -2.97 4.72 9.48
CA GLU A 129 -3.48 5.47 10.62
C GLU A 129 -4.63 6.40 10.22
N TRP A 130 -4.44 7.18 9.14
CA TRP A 130 -5.49 8.06 8.63
C TRP A 130 -6.71 7.29 8.13
N ARG A 131 -6.50 6.19 7.40
CA ARG A 131 -7.59 5.31 7.00
C ARG A 131 -8.34 4.78 8.22
N HIS A 132 -7.64 4.40 9.28
CA HIS A 132 -8.28 3.96 10.52
C HIS A 132 -9.13 5.07 11.15
N ALA A 133 -8.58 6.28 11.28
CA ALA A 133 -9.30 7.42 11.85
C ALA A 133 -10.57 7.76 11.05
N TYR A 134 -10.47 7.74 9.72
CA TYR A 134 -11.61 7.99 8.85
C TYR A 134 -12.67 6.88 8.93
N ALA A 135 -12.26 5.61 8.83
CA ALA A 135 -13.21 4.48 8.81
C ALA A 135 -13.99 4.32 10.12
N HIS A 136 -13.41 4.68 11.27
CA HIS A 136 -14.06 4.53 12.58
C HIS A 136 -14.81 5.77 13.05
N SER A 137 -14.29 6.97 12.75
CA SER A 137 -14.81 8.22 13.32
C SER A 137 -15.24 9.23 12.27
N LYS A 138 -15.11 8.92 10.98
CA LYS A 138 -15.27 9.87 9.86
C LYS A 138 -14.42 11.14 10.04
N ASN A 139 -13.29 11.01 10.72
CA ASN A 139 -12.41 12.14 10.98
C ASN A 139 -11.64 12.49 9.69
N HIS A 140 -11.84 13.71 9.20
CA HIS A 140 -11.11 14.27 8.06
C HIS A 140 -9.72 14.76 8.50
N VAL A 141 -8.78 13.83 8.59
CA VAL A 141 -7.42 14.07 9.13
C VAL A 141 -6.39 14.51 8.10
N THR A 142 -6.75 14.58 6.82
CA THR A 142 -5.84 14.90 5.72
C THR A 142 -6.59 15.42 4.49
N THR A 143 -5.86 15.90 3.49
CA THR A 143 -6.39 16.30 2.17
C THR A 143 -6.06 15.26 1.09
N ILE A 144 -6.69 15.39 -0.08
CA ILE A 144 -6.40 14.54 -1.26
C ILE A 144 -4.91 14.62 -1.64
N GLU A 145 -4.35 15.82 -1.69
CA GLU A 145 -2.96 16.08 -2.08
C GLU A 145 -1.98 15.46 -1.08
N GLU A 146 -2.29 15.58 0.21
CA GLU A 146 -1.44 15.05 1.25
C GLU A 146 -1.49 13.51 1.28
N ALA A 147 -2.67 12.91 1.18
CA ALA A 147 -2.83 11.47 1.04
C ALA A 147 -2.08 10.95 -0.20
N TYR A 148 -2.18 11.65 -1.33
CA TYR A 148 -1.48 11.29 -2.56
C TYR A 148 0.05 11.40 -2.43
N LYS A 149 0.55 12.46 -1.79
CA LYS A 149 1.98 12.60 -1.48
C LYS A 149 2.50 11.46 -0.63
N HIS A 150 1.71 11.00 0.34
CA HIS A 150 2.05 9.85 1.16
C HIS A 150 2.02 8.55 0.36
N HIS A 151 1.03 8.34 -0.52
CA HIS A 151 0.97 7.21 -1.46
C HIS A 151 2.23 7.09 -2.31
N ARG A 152 2.68 8.21 -2.91
CA ARG A 152 3.86 8.23 -3.78
C ARG A 152 5.12 7.67 -3.11
N ILE A 153 5.24 7.82 -1.79
CA ILE A 153 6.34 7.28 -0.99
C ILE A 153 5.98 5.90 -0.44
N GLY A 154 4.77 5.72 0.09
CA GLY A 154 4.31 4.48 0.70
C GLY A 154 4.34 3.30 -0.26
N LYS A 155 4.11 3.52 -1.56
CA LYS A 155 4.17 2.46 -2.58
C LYS A 155 5.55 1.82 -2.74
N LEU A 156 6.62 2.50 -2.29
CA LEU A 156 7.97 1.93 -2.23
C LEU A 156 8.04 0.71 -1.29
N VAL A 157 7.21 0.67 -0.24
CA VAL A 157 7.09 -0.49 0.64
C VAL A 157 6.55 -1.69 -0.13
N ILE A 158 5.53 -1.49 -0.97
CA ILE A 158 4.95 -2.55 -1.81
C ILE A 158 5.95 -3.02 -2.87
N TYR A 159 6.70 -2.09 -3.49
CA TYR A 159 7.79 -2.46 -4.40
C TYR A 159 8.89 -3.26 -3.73
N ALA A 160 9.32 -2.87 -2.52
CA ALA A 160 10.31 -3.62 -1.75
C ALA A 160 9.79 -5.03 -1.44
N PHE A 161 8.53 -5.16 -1.04
CA PHE A 161 7.90 -6.44 -0.73
C PHE A 161 7.86 -7.35 -1.97
N ASN A 162 7.39 -6.85 -3.11
CA ASN A 162 7.36 -7.63 -4.36
C ASN A 162 8.75 -8.08 -4.80
N LYS A 163 9.76 -7.21 -4.65
CA LYS A 163 11.14 -7.56 -4.99
C LYS A 163 11.71 -8.63 -4.06
N ALA A 164 11.40 -8.55 -2.77
CA ALA A 164 11.88 -9.48 -1.77
C ALA A 164 11.30 -10.88 -1.93
N ILE A 165 10.00 -10.98 -2.20
CA ILE A 165 9.35 -12.28 -2.38
C ILE A 165 9.69 -12.94 -3.72
N SER A 166 10.02 -12.15 -4.74
CA SER A 166 10.42 -12.67 -6.07
C SER A 166 11.88 -13.12 -6.14
N ARG A 167 12.69 -12.87 -5.11
CA ARG A 167 14.08 -13.33 -4.98
C ARG A 167 14.17 -14.55 -4.09
#